data_AF-A0A1R0KT93-F1
#
_entry.id   AF-A0A1R0KT93-F1
#
_cell.length_a   1.000
_cell.length_b   1.000
_cell.length_c   1.000
_cell.angle_alpha   90.00
_cell.angle_beta   90.00
_cell.angle_gamma   90.00
#
_symmetry.space_group_name_H-M   'P 1'
#
loop_
_entity.id
_entity.type
_entity.pdbx_description
1 polymer ?
#
loop_
_entity_poly.entity_id
_entity_poly.type
_entity_poly.pdbx_seq_one_letter_code
_entity_poly.pdbx_strand_id
1 'polypeptide(L)'
;MMRGAEHAFEFNHEPDRDDLLDRLSDAWAWLESHGLIGPHGRNTTSSWQRVTRVGRELVKDKAALTTLWADERLAGALDPQLEAKVRPIFNLGDYETACFAAMKAVEVEVRRVSGLDSTIIGVDLMRKAFKPEGGPLADAQAHPGEQLAIMNLFAGSIGAFKNPSSHRTVHFDDATEAAEVVQTADLLLRLLRRAERRLQSKP
;
A
#
# COMPACT_ATOMS: atom_id res chain seq x y z
N MET A 1 -29.62 -16.92 7.37
CA MET A 1 -29.73 -15.52 7.84
C MET A 1 -30.68 -14.67 6.96
N MET A 2 -31.51 -15.27 6.09
CA MET A 2 -32.46 -14.54 5.22
C MET A 2 -33.86 -15.21 5.13
N ARG A 3 -34.45 -15.65 6.24
CA ARG A 3 -35.79 -16.29 6.24
C ARG A 3 -36.93 -15.34 5.81
N GLY A 4 -36.72 -14.02 5.87
CA GLY A 4 -37.74 -13.04 5.53
C GLY A 4 -38.00 -12.86 4.03
N ALA A 5 -37.03 -13.23 3.17
CA ALA A 5 -37.13 -13.04 1.73
C ALA A 5 -37.79 -14.22 1.00
N GLU A 6 -37.86 -15.40 1.64
CA GLU A 6 -38.33 -16.65 1.02
C GLU A 6 -39.77 -16.54 0.50
N HIS A 7 -40.68 -15.92 1.26
CA HIS A 7 -42.09 -15.73 0.86
C HIS A 7 -42.28 -14.77 -0.32
N ALA A 8 -41.38 -13.81 -0.54
CA ALA A 8 -41.50 -12.85 -1.65
C ALA A 8 -41.09 -13.49 -2.99
N PHE A 9 -40.10 -14.37 -2.98
CA PHE A 9 -39.62 -15.06 -4.18
C PHE A 9 -40.54 -16.18 -4.65
N GLU A 10 -41.18 -16.91 -3.71
CA GLU A 10 -42.18 -17.94 -4.04
C GLU A 10 -43.41 -17.36 -4.76
N PHE A 11 -43.81 -16.12 -4.42
CA PHE A 11 -44.94 -15.45 -5.06
C PHE A 11 -44.62 -15.00 -6.50
N ASN A 12 -43.38 -14.59 -6.76
CA ASN A 12 -42.97 -14.02 -8.05
C ASN A 12 -42.41 -15.03 -9.07
N HIS A 13 -42.21 -16.30 -8.69
CA HIS A 13 -41.66 -17.36 -9.56
C HIS A 13 -40.31 -16.99 -10.21
N GLU A 14 -39.44 -16.31 -9.46
CA GLU A 14 -38.11 -15.92 -9.96
C GLU A 14 -37.24 -17.17 -10.16
N PRO A 15 -36.81 -17.47 -11.40
CA PRO A 15 -36.13 -18.73 -11.74
C PRO A 15 -34.70 -18.81 -11.17
N ASP A 16 -34.13 -17.67 -10.75
CA ASP A 16 -32.75 -17.49 -10.28
C ASP A 16 -32.67 -17.15 -8.78
N ARG A 17 -33.75 -17.40 -8.02
CA ARG A 17 -33.84 -17.11 -6.58
C ARG A 17 -32.60 -17.52 -5.78
N ASP A 18 -32.15 -18.75 -5.95
CA ASP A 18 -31.03 -19.28 -5.17
C ASP A 18 -29.72 -18.57 -5.53
N ASP A 19 -29.47 -18.27 -6.81
CA ASP A 19 -28.30 -17.49 -7.25
C ASP A 19 -28.32 -16.06 -6.67
N LEU A 20 -29.50 -15.42 -6.66
CA LEU A 20 -29.65 -14.09 -6.08
C LEU A 20 -29.41 -14.09 -4.56
N LEU A 21 -29.91 -15.10 -3.85
CA LEU A 21 -29.71 -15.24 -2.41
C LEU A 21 -28.24 -15.52 -2.07
N ASP A 22 -27.55 -16.35 -2.86
CA ASP A 22 -26.12 -16.62 -2.69
C ASP A 22 -25.28 -15.36 -2.92
N ARG A 23 -25.57 -14.58 -3.98
CA ARG A 23 -24.90 -13.29 -4.21
C ARG A 23 -25.09 -12.30 -3.07
N LEU A 24 -26.29 -12.24 -2.50
CA LEU A 24 -26.55 -11.40 -1.34
C LEU A 24 -25.79 -11.89 -0.10
N SER A 25 -25.67 -13.21 0.07
CA SER A 25 -24.89 -13.82 1.14
C SER A 25 -23.40 -13.49 1.00
N ASP A 26 -22.83 -13.57 -0.20
CA ASP A 26 -21.43 -13.21 -0.48
C ASP A 26 -21.17 -11.72 -0.22
N ALA A 27 -22.07 -10.85 -0.67
CA ALA A 27 -21.98 -9.41 -0.39
C ALA A 27 -22.04 -9.13 1.12
N TRP A 28 -22.88 -9.86 1.86
CA TRP A 28 -22.99 -9.73 3.31
C TRP A 28 -21.72 -10.17 4.03
N ALA A 29 -21.17 -11.33 3.65
CA ALA A 29 -19.91 -11.84 4.18
C ALA A 29 -18.75 -10.86 3.93
N TRP A 30 -18.73 -10.21 2.76
CA TRP A 30 -17.76 -9.15 2.45
C TRP A 30 -17.91 -7.94 3.39
N LEU A 31 -19.13 -7.45 3.63
CA LEU A 31 -19.35 -6.33 4.56
C LEU A 31 -18.93 -6.66 5.99
N GLU A 32 -19.13 -7.91 6.43
CA GLU A 32 -18.70 -8.39 7.75
C GLU A 32 -17.17 -8.50 7.84
N SER A 33 -16.50 -9.06 6.84
CA SER A 33 -15.04 -9.24 6.85
C SER A 33 -14.26 -7.93 6.85
N HIS A 34 -14.82 -6.87 6.25
CA HIS A 34 -14.26 -5.51 6.24
C HIS A 34 -14.74 -4.67 7.44
N GLY A 35 -15.50 -5.27 8.37
CA GLY A 35 -15.98 -4.60 9.57
C GLY A 35 -16.90 -3.40 9.30
N LEU A 36 -17.55 -3.36 8.14
CA LEU A 36 -18.51 -2.31 7.76
C LEU A 36 -19.86 -2.54 8.45
N ILE A 37 -20.19 -3.81 8.66
CA ILE A 37 -21.27 -4.25 9.56
C ILE A 37 -20.70 -5.17 10.65
N GLY A 38 -21.39 -5.24 11.78
CA GLY A 38 -20.96 -6.06 12.91
C GLY A 38 -22.01 -6.14 14.02
N PRO A 39 -21.79 -6.96 15.06
CA PRO A 39 -22.83 -7.27 16.02
C PRO A 39 -23.30 -6.03 16.80
N HIS A 40 -24.58 -6.03 17.17
CA HIS A 40 -25.11 -5.00 18.04
C HIS A 40 -24.52 -5.12 19.46
N GLY A 41 -23.95 -4.04 20.00
CA GLY A 41 -23.23 -4.08 21.29
C GLY A 41 -24.08 -4.45 22.50
N ARG A 42 -25.41 -4.40 22.37
CA ARG A 42 -26.37 -4.84 23.40
C ARG A 42 -26.94 -6.25 23.17
N ASN A 43 -26.63 -6.89 22.04
CA ASN A 43 -27.18 -8.18 21.69
C ASN A 43 -26.20 -8.99 20.82
N THR A 44 -25.00 -9.23 21.36
CA THR A 44 -23.88 -9.87 20.67
C THR A 44 -24.11 -11.36 20.37
N THR A 45 -25.11 -11.98 21.00
CA THR A 45 -25.51 -13.38 20.79
C THR A 45 -26.59 -13.56 19.72
N SER A 46 -27.16 -12.47 19.21
CA SER A 46 -28.18 -12.51 18.16
C SER A 46 -27.58 -12.31 16.77
N SER A 47 -28.28 -12.74 15.73
CA SER A 47 -27.93 -12.48 14.32
C SER A 47 -28.16 -11.02 13.89
N TRP A 48 -28.43 -10.10 14.82
CA TRP A 48 -28.69 -8.70 14.53
C TRP A 48 -27.36 -7.96 14.31
N GLN A 49 -27.14 -7.58 13.05
CA GLN A 49 -26.02 -6.74 12.65
C GLN A 49 -26.42 -5.26 12.74
N ARG A 50 -25.42 -4.40 12.93
CA ARG A 50 -25.53 -2.94 12.79
C ARG A 50 -24.46 -2.44 11.83
N VAL A 51 -24.69 -1.30 11.22
CA VAL A 51 -23.60 -0.56 10.55
C VAL A 51 -22.58 -0.14 11.61
N THR A 52 -21.30 -0.37 11.35
CA THR A 52 -20.22 0.03 12.26
C THR A 52 -19.96 1.53 12.20
N ARG A 53 -19.00 2.03 12.99
CA ARG A 53 -18.54 3.41 12.82
C ARG A 53 -17.89 3.57 11.44
N VAL A 54 -17.04 2.61 11.06
CA VAL A 54 -16.36 2.58 9.76
C VAL A 54 -17.38 2.56 8.62
N GLY A 55 -18.37 1.66 8.67
CA GLY A 55 -19.43 1.60 7.66
C GLY A 55 -20.24 2.90 7.55
N ARG A 56 -20.48 3.61 8.67
CA ARG A 56 -21.19 4.90 8.64
C ARG A 56 -20.36 6.02 8.06
N GLU A 57 -19.06 6.08 8.36
CA GLU A 57 -18.17 7.06 7.74
C GLU A 57 -18.05 6.79 6.24
N LEU A 58 -18.02 5.52 5.83
CA LEU A 58 -17.96 5.14 4.42
C LEU A 58 -19.17 5.60 3.60
N VAL A 59 -20.37 5.60 4.20
CA VAL A 59 -21.59 6.09 3.52
C VAL A 59 -21.57 7.61 3.34
N LYS A 60 -20.84 8.37 4.15
CA LYS A 60 -20.84 9.84 4.12
C LYS A 60 -19.93 10.42 3.05
N ASP A 61 -18.92 9.67 2.63
CA ASP A 61 -17.88 10.16 1.74
C ASP A 61 -17.68 9.20 0.55
N LYS A 62 -17.83 9.71 -0.67
CA LYS A 62 -17.59 8.94 -1.90
C LYS A 62 -16.12 8.51 -2.04
N ALA A 63 -15.18 9.23 -1.41
CA ALA A 63 -13.77 8.86 -1.34
C ALA A 63 -13.45 7.83 -0.24
N ALA A 64 -14.42 7.44 0.59
CA ALA A 64 -14.16 6.45 1.63
C ALA A 64 -13.95 5.03 1.08
N LEU A 65 -14.43 4.72 -0.13
CA LEU A 65 -14.10 3.47 -0.80
C LEU A 65 -12.62 3.40 -1.20
N THR A 66 -12.04 4.48 -1.72
CA THR A 66 -10.61 4.51 -2.04
C THR A 66 -9.77 4.48 -0.77
N THR A 67 -10.24 5.09 0.32
CA THR A 67 -9.62 4.98 1.64
C THR A 67 -9.62 3.54 2.16
N LEU A 68 -10.76 2.84 2.07
CA LEU A 68 -10.86 1.42 2.46
C LEU A 68 -9.89 0.55 1.65
N TRP A 69 -9.84 0.73 0.33
CA TRP A 69 -8.94 -0.01 -0.55
C TRP A 69 -7.46 0.32 -0.34
N ALA A 70 -7.15 1.55 0.04
CA ALA A 70 -5.81 1.97 0.41
C ALA A 70 -5.37 1.33 1.74
N ASP A 71 -6.25 1.31 2.73
CA ASP A 71 -6.02 0.64 4.01
C ASP A 71 -5.81 -0.86 3.82
N GLU A 72 -6.62 -1.52 2.98
CA GLU A 72 -6.44 -2.94 2.62
C GLU A 72 -5.07 -3.20 1.98
N ARG A 73 -4.67 -2.37 1.01
CA ARG A 73 -3.34 -2.47 0.37
C ARG A 73 -2.22 -2.35 1.39
N LEU A 74 -2.39 -1.48 2.38
CA LEU A 74 -1.38 -1.27 3.41
C LEU A 74 -1.63 -2.11 4.68
N ALA A 75 -2.57 -3.05 4.70
CA ALA A 75 -2.91 -3.82 5.90
C ALA A 75 -1.78 -4.76 6.36
N GLY A 76 -0.88 -5.12 5.45
CA GLY A 76 0.32 -5.89 5.75
C GLY A 76 1.40 -5.06 6.46
N ALA A 77 2.35 -5.76 7.10
CA ALA A 77 3.51 -5.12 7.69
C ALA A 77 4.41 -4.51 6.61
N LEU A 78 4.76 -3.23 6.80
CA LEU A 78 5.77 -2.51 6.03
C LEU A 78 7.15 -2.63 6.71
N ASP A 79 8.20 -2.17 6.03
CA ASP A 79 9.52 -1.94 6.63
C ASP A 79 9.35 -1.11 7.92
N PRO A 80 10.06 -1.46 9.01
CA PRO A 80 9.90 -0.79 10.31
C PRO A 80 10.02 0.74 10.25
N GLN A 81 10.81 1.28 9.34
CA GLN A 81 10.92 2.73 9.17
C GLN A 81 9.66 3.36 8.57
N LEU A 82 9.00 2.65 7.65
CA LEU A 82 7.74 3.08 7.05
C LEU A 82 6.60 2.93 8.06
N GLU A 83 6.55 1.84 8.84
CA GLU A 83 5.55 1.71 9.90
C GLU A 83 5.64 2.84 10.93
N ALA A 84 6.84 3.20 11.37
CA ALA A 84 6.99 4.23 12.39
C ALA A 84 6.68 5.64 11.89
N LYS A 85 6.99 5.95 10.62
CA LYS A 85 6.99 7.33 10.11
C LYS A 85 5.91 7.62 9.07
N VAL A 86 5.56 6.64 8.24
CA VAL A 86 4.64 6.82 7.10
C VAL A 86 3.22 6.42 7.47
N ARG A 87 3.05 5.28 8.16
CA ARG A 87 1.74 4.79 8.60
C ARG A 87 0.88 5.85 9.29
N PRO A 88 1.38 6.62 10.28
CA PRO A 88 0.55 7.58 10.99
C PRO A 88 0.11 8.74 10.08
N ILE A 89 1.00 9.18 9.19
CA ILE A 89 0.73 10.28 8.25
C ILE A 89 -0.32 9.85 7.22
N PHE A 90 -0.18 8.63 6.68
CA PHE A 90 -1.12 8.06 5.74
C PHE A 90 -2.53 7.93 6.34
N ASN A 91 -2.63 7.39 7.56
CA ASN A 91 -3.91 7.21 8.25
C ASN A 91 -4.60 8.54 8.61
N LEU A 92 -3.86 9.66 8.62
CA LEU A 92 -4.41 11.01 8.80
C LEU A 92 -4.93 11.61 7.49
N GLY A 93 -4.75 10.94 6.35
CA GLY A 93 -5.14 11.43 5.03
C GLY A 93 -4.13 12.39 4.39
N ASP A 94 -2.96 12.60 4.98
CA ASP A 94 -1.89 13.42 4.40
C ASP A 94 -1.04 12.58 3.44
N TYR A 95 -1.64 12.25 2.30
CA TYR A 95 -1.07 11.34 1.32
C TYR A 95 0.20 11.88 0.66
N GLU A 96 0.26 13.19 0.37
CA GLU A 96 1.45 13.82 -0.20
C GLU A 96 2.66 13.66 0.73
N THR A 97 2.48 13.99 2.01
CA THR A 97 3.56 13.86 2.99
C THR A 97 3.92 12.39 3.22
N ALA A 98 2.95 11.48 3.22
CA ALA A 98 3.20 10.05 3.36
C ALA A 98 4.06 9.50 2.20
N CYS A 99 3.69 9.79 0.95
CA CYS A 99 4.43 9.40 -0.25
C CYS A 99 5.86 9.96 -0.25
N PHE A 100 6.00 11.26 0.06
CA PHE A 100 7.30 11.90 0.16
C PHE A 100 8.17 11.28 1.26
N ALA A 101 7.61 11.06 2.45
CA ALA A 101 8.31 10.46 3.58
C ALA A 101 8.77 9.03 3.27
N ALA A 102 7.94 8.25 2.59
CA ALA A 102 8.27 6.89 2.16
C ALA A 102 9.48 6.85 1.21
N MET A 103 9.44 7.67 0.15
CA MET A 103 10.57 7.73 -0.80
C MET A 103 11.83 8.35 -0.20
N LYS A 104 11.68 9.30 0.74
CA LYS A 104 12.81 9.82 1.52
C LYS A 104 13.46 8.72 2.36
N ALA A 105 12.68 7.81 2.95
CA ALA A 105 13.23 6.68 3.70
C ALA A 105 14.09 5.78 2.79
N VAL A 106 13.63 5.49 1.56
CA VAL A 106 14.42 4.78 0.55
C VAL A 106 15.74 5.49 0.28
N GLU A 107 15.72 6.81 0.02
CA GLU A 107 16.94 7.57 -0.26
C GLU A 107 17.94 7.54 0.90
N VAL A 108 17.45 7.72 2.12
CA VAL A 108 18.28 7.69 3.34
C VAL A 108 18.93 6.32 3.53
N GLU A 109 18.16 5.24 3.35
CA GLU A 109 18.69 3.89 3.50
C GLU A 109 19.66 3.52 2.39
N VAL A 110 19.38 3.88 1.13
CA VAL A 110 20.34 3.67 0.03
C VAL A 110 21.66 4.37 0.32
N ARG A 111 21.62 5.60 0.84
CA ARG A 111 22.84 6.32 1.26
C ARG A 111 23.58 5.57 2.37
N ARG A 112 22.85 5.16 3.42
CA ARG A 112 23.44 4.44 4.55
C ARG A 112 24.15 3.16 4.11
N VAL A 113 23.54 2.38 3.23
CA VAL A 113 24.10 1.09 2.78
C VAL A 113 25.22 1.30 1.75
N SER A 114 25.09 2.28 0.85
CA SER A 114 26.11 2.55 -0.19
C SER A 114 27.36 3.24 0.34
N GLY A 115 27.28 3.94 1.48
CA GLY A 115 28.38 4.72 2.04
C GLY A 115 28.77 5.94 1.20
N LEU A 116 27.92 6.34 0.24
CA LEU A 116 28.17 7.48 -0.62
C LEU A 116 28.03 8.82 0.12
N ASP A 117 28.79 9.82 -0.33
CA ASP A 117 28.84 11.14 0.27
C ASP A 117 27.46 11.82 0.36
N SER A 118 27.23 12.57 1.44
CA SER A 118 25.96 13.26 1.73
C SER A 118 25.53 14.28 0.66
N THR A 119 26.47 14.81 -0.12
CA THR A 119 26.20 15.76 -1.22
C THR A 119 25.54 15.09 -2.43
N ILE A 120 25.67 13.77 -2.59
CA ILE A 120 25.09 13.02 -3.71
C ILE A 120 23.64 12.69 -3.37
N ILE A 121 22.65 13.35 -3.97
CA ILE A 121 21.23 13.20 -3.60
C ILE A 121 20.34 12.72 -4.74
N GLY A 122 19.14 12.26 -4.40
CA GLY A 122 18.06 11.95 -5.34
C GLY A 122 18.46 10.93 -6.41
N VAL A 123 18.19 11.28 -7.67
CA VAL A 123 18.47 10.42 -8.84
C VAL A 123 19.96 10.11 -8.99
N ASP A 124 20.84 11.08 -8.69
CA ASP A 124 22.29 10.88 -8.80
C ASP A 124 22.79 9.86 -7.77
N LEU A 125 22.22 9.86 -6.55
CA LEU A 125 22.51 8.84 -5.55
C LEU A 125 22.15 7.45 -6.05
N MET A 126 20.94 7.27 -6.59
CA MET A 126 20.49 5.96 -7.07
C MET A 126 21.38 5.45 -8.21
N ARG A 127 21.72 6.32 -9.17
CA ARG A 127 22.58 5.98 -10.30
C ARG A 127 23.98 5.60 -9.87
N LYS A 128 24.57 6.33 -8.92
CA LYS A 128 25.92 6.01 -8.41
C LYS A 128 25.93 4.76 -7.55
N ALA A 129 24.92 4.58 -6.68
CA ALA A 129 24.84 3.44 -5.79
C ALA A 129 24.68 2.11 -6.55
N PHE A 130 23.83 2.08 -7.58
CA PHE A 130 23.51 0.87 -8.35
C PHE A 130 24.18 0.83 -9.73
N LYS A 131 25.19 1.68 -9.99
CA LYS A 131 25.89 1.74 -11.27
C LYS A 131 26.39 0.35 -11.69
N PRO A 132 26.07 -0.15 -12.89
CA PRO A 132 26.70 -1.34 -13.43
C PRO A 132 28.22 -1.17 -13.43
N GLU A 133 28.95 -2.22 -13.05
CA GLU A 133 30.42 -2.24 -13.05
C GLU A 133 31.05 -1.08 -12.23
N GLY A 134 30.72 -1.02 -10.92
CA GLY A 134 31.41 -0.13 -9.98
C GLY A 134 30.53 0.53 -8.93
N GLY A 135 29.21 0.37 -9.02
CA GLY A 135 28.29 0.80 -7.97
C GLY A 135 28.41 -0.08 -6.72
N PRO A 136 28.47 0.50 -5.51
CA PRO A 136 28.60 -0.27 -4.27
C PRO A 136 27.44 -1.24 -4.01
N LEU A 137 26.24 -0.99 -4.57
CA LEU A 137 25.06 -1.82 -4.38
C LEU A 137 24.71 -2.70 -5.59
N ALA A 138 25.49 -2.60 -6.67
CA ALA A 138 25.26 -3.39 -7.89
C ALA A 138 25.49 -4.88 -7.63
N ASP A 139 24.63 -5.72 -8.19
CA ASP A 139 24.79 -7.17 -8.12
C ASP A 139 25.75 -7.63 -9.22
N ALA A 140 27.02 -7.87 -8.84
CA ALA A 140 28.06 -8.28 -9.79
C ALA A 140 27.81 -9.66 -10.41
N GLN A 141 26.89 -10.47 -9.86
CA GLN A 141 26.55 -11.78 -10.42
C GLN A 141 25.33 -11.73 -11.36
N ALA A 142 24.60 -10.61 -11.38
CA ALA A 142 23.45 -10.43 -12.25
C ALA A 142 23.86 -10.06 -13.67
N HIS A 143 23.01 -10.37 -14.65
CA HIS A 143 23.24 -10.00 -16.04
C HIS A 143 23.33 -8.46 -16.18
N PRO A 144 24.19 -7.90 -17.07
CA PRO A 144 24.35 -6.45 -17.18
C PRO A 144 23.04 -5.67 -17.39
N GLY A 145 22.11 -6.25 -18.15
CA GLY A 145 20.77 -5.70 -18.35
C GLY A 145 19.93 -5.62 -17.06
N GLU A 146 20.07 -6.59 -16.15
CA GLU A 146 19.37 -6.59 -14.86
C GLU A 146 19.97 -5.58 -13.89
N GLN A 147 21.30 -5.43 -13.88
CA GLN A 147 21.97 -4.38 -13.11
C GLN A 147 21.46 -2.99 -13.52
N LEU A 148 21.39 -2.74 -14.84
CA LEU A 148 20.86 -1.51 -15.40
C LEU A 148 19.38 -1.31 -15.04
N ALA A 149 18.56 -2.36 -15.10
CA ALA A 149 17.15 -2.31 -14.76
C ALA A 149 16.92 -1.93 -13.28
N ILE A 150 17.66 -2.52 -12.35
CA ILE A 150 17.58 -2.18 -10.93
C ILE A 150 17.99 -0.72 -10.68
N MET A 151 19.09 -0.28 -11.28
CA MET A 151 19.52 1.12 -11.18
C MET A 151 18.43 2.07 -11.67
N ASN A 152 17.84 1.78 -12.84
CA ASN A 152 16.78 2.60 -13.42
C ASN A 152 15.48 2.56 -12.62
N LEU A 153 15.15 1.42 -11.98
CA LEU A 153 13.98 1.31 -11.12
C LEU A 153 14.10 2.23 -9.89
N PHE A 154 15.23 2.20 -9.19
CA PHE A 154 15.46 3.09 -8.04
C PHE A 154 15.50 4.56 -8.46
N ALA A 155 16.27 4.87 -9.51
CA ALA A 155 16.39 6.24 -10.03
C ALA A 155 15.04 6.79 -10.51
N GLY A 156 14.28 5.99 -11.26
CA GLY A 156 12.96 6.35 -11.76
C GLY A 156 11.96 6.56 -10.62
N SER A 157 11.95 5.69 -9.61
CA SER A 157 11.04 5.81 -8.46
C SER A 157 11.28 7.09 -7.67
N ILE A 158 12.53 7.42 -7.36
CA ILE A 158 12.87 8.69 -6.69
C ILE A 158 12.52 9.89 -7.57
N GLY A 159 12.84 9.82 -8.87
CA GLY A 159 12.55 10.86 -9.83
C GLY A 159 11.06 11.14 -10.00
N ALA A 160 10.22 10.10 -10.00
CA ALA A 160 8.78 10.20 -10.22
C ALA A 160 8.02 10.61 -8.97
N PHE A 161 8.36 10.05 -7.80
CA PHE A 161 7.49 10.13 -6.63
C PHE A 161 8.02 11.02 -5.50
N LYS A 162 9.32 11.33 -5.46
CA LYS A 162 9.89 12.25 -4.45
C LYS A 162 10.16 13.64 -5.00
N ASN A 163 10.79 13.72 -6.17
CA ASN A 163 11.27 15.00 -6.71
C ASN A 163 10.14 16.00 -6.99
N PRO A 164 8.97 15.63 -7.54
CA PRO A 164 7.88 16.57 -7.72
C PRO A 164 7.46 17.25 -6.42
N SER A 165 7.17 16.49 -5.36
CA SER A 165 6.81 17.00 -4.03
C SER A 165 7.95 17.78 -3.35
N SER A 166 9.19 17.70 -3.85
CA SER A 166 10.31 18.51 -3.36
C SER A 166 10.36 19.91 -3.99
N HIS A 167 9.69 20.11 -5.14
CA HIS A 167 9.79 21.34 -5.95
C HIS A 167 8.44 22.02 -6.18
N ARG A 168 7.33 21.32 -5.96
CA ARG A 168 5.97 21.81 -6.12
C ARG A 168 5.02 21.02 -5.21
N THR A 169 3.87 21.60 -4.89
CA THR A 169 2.77 20.87 -4.24
C THR A 169 2.20 19.84 -5.21
N VAL A 170 1.97 18.61 -4.72
CA VAL A 170 1.37 17.50 -5.46
C VAL A 170 0.14 17.03 -4.71
N HIS A 171 -1.03 17.23 -5.30
CA HIS A 171 -2.27 16.70 -4.73
C HIS A 171 -2.44 15.23 -5.10
N PHE A 172 -2.54 14.38 -4.07
CA PHE A 172 -2.97 13.00 -4.21
C PHE A 172 -4.46 12.94 -3.92
N ASP A 173 -5.27 13.00 -4.97
CA ASP A 173 -6.74 12.90 -4.85
C ASP A 173 -7.21 11.43 -4.74
N ASP A 174 -6.31 10.46 -4.98
CA ASP A 174 -6.55 9.03 -4.83
C ASP A 174 -5.66 8.40 -3.75
N ALA A 175 -6.29 8.02 -2.64
CA ALA A 175 -5.63 7.29 -1.54
C ALA A 175 -5.01 5.96 -2.02
N THR A 176 -5.59 5.34 -3.04
CA THR A 176 -5.11 4.07 -3.61
C THR A 176 -3.74 4.24 -4.26
N GLU A 177 -3.59 5.28 -5.09
CA GLU A 177 -2.32 5.62 -5.72
C GLU A 177 -1.26 5.92 -4.65
N ALA A 178 -1.61 6.69 -3.62
CA ALA A 178 -0.70 6.98 -2.53
C ALA A 178 -0.26 5.70 -1.79
N ALA A 179 -1.17 4.77 -1.54
CA ALA A 179 -0.84 3.46 -0.95
C ALA A 179 0.13 2.67 -1.84
N GLU A 180 -0.05 2.69 -3.15
CA GLU A 180 0.83 2.01 -4.12
C GLU A 180 2.22 2.63 -4.20
N VAL A 181 2.35 3.95 -4.01
CA VAL A 181 3.65 4.63 -3.85
C VAL A 181 4.35 4.16 -2.57
N VAL A 182 3.63 4.05 -1.46
CA VAL A 182 4.18 3.53 -0.18
C VAL A 182 4.60 2.07 -0.32
N GLN A 183 3.80 1.22 -0.96
CA GLN A 183 4.15 -0.17 -1.26
C GLN A 183 5.37 -0.27 -2.18
N THR A 184 5.50 0.62 -3.16
CA THR A 184 6.68 0.70 -4.02
C THR A 184 7.93 1.02 -3.20
N ALA A 185 7.85 1.99 -2.28
CA ALA A 185 8.94 2.29 -1.36
C ALA A 185 9.30 1.08 -0.48
N ASP A 186 8.31 0.35 0.04
CA ASP A 186 8.53 -0.89 0.80
C ASP A 186 9.26 -1.95 -0.03
N LEU A 187 8.84 -2.16 -1.28
CA LEU A 187 9.49 -3.09 -2.20
C LEU A 187 10.94 -2.68 -2.48
N LEU A 188 11.22 -1.39 -2.67
CA LEU A 188 12.58 -0.86 -2.86
C LEU A 188 13.45 -1.10 -1.62
N LEU A 189 12.91 -0.92 -0.40
CA LEU A 189 13.62 -1.24 0.84
C LEU A 189 13.92 -2.74 0.92
N ARG A 190 12.96 -3.63 0.56
CA ARG A 190 13.22 -5.08 0.50
C ARG A 190 14.31 -5.45 -0.49
N LEU A 191 14.33 -4.80 -1.67
CA LEU A 191 15.40 -4.95 -2.67
C LEU A 191 16.75 -4.47 -2.14
N LEU A 192 16.77 -3.34 -1.46
CA LEU A 192 17.98 -2.80 -0.83
C LEU A 192 18.52 -3.75 0.25
N ARG A 193 17.66 -4.33 1.10
CA ARG A 193 18.09 -5.30 2.11
C ARG A 193 18.70 -6.56 1.48
N ARG A 194 18.22 -6.98 0.30
CA ARG A 194 18.91 -8.05 -0.48
C ARG A 194 20.31 -7.61 -0.91
N ALA A 195 20.46 -6.38 -1.39
CA ALA A 195 21.77 -5.83 -1.75
C ALA A 195 22.71 -5.73 -0.54
N GLU A 196 22.23 -5.25 0.59
CA GLU A 196 22.98 -5.13 1.85
C GLU A 196 23.49 -6.50 2.32
N ARG A 197 22.64 -7.54 2.28
CA ARG A 197 23.06 -8.90 2.63
C ARG A 197 24.17 -9.43 1.71
N ARG A 198 24.13 -9.13 0.41
CA ARG A 198 25.21 -9.51 -0.52
C ARG A 198 26.55 -8.86 -0.17
N LEU A 199 26.52 -7.65 0.38
CA LEU A 199 27.75 -6.97 0.83
C LEU A 199 28.32 -7.60 2.09
N GLN A 200 27.46 -8.01 3.02
CA GLN A 200 27.85 -8.69 4.25
C GLN A 200 28.35 -10.12 4.01
N SER A 201 27.94 -10.76 2.90
CA SER A 201 28.38 -12.10 2.52
C SER A 201 29.64 -12.13 1.67
N LYS A 202 30.25 -10.99 1.34
CA LYS A 202 31.55 -10.97 0.65
C LYS A 202 32.64 -11.37 1.67
N PRO A 203 33.46 -12.39 1.35
CA PRO A 203 34.58 -12.80 2.22
C PRO A 203 35.64 -11.70 2.33
#